data_AF-A0A840NNM5-F1
#
_entry.id   AF-A0A840NNM5-F1
#
_cell.length_a   1.000
_cell.length_b   1.000
_cell.length_c   1.000
_cell.angle_alpha   90.00
_cell.angle_beta   90.00
_cell.angle_gamma   90.00
#
_symmetry.space_group_name_H-M   'P 1'
#
loop_
_entity.id
_entity.type
_entity.pdbx_description
1 polymer ?
#
loop_
_entity_poly.entity_id
_entity_poly.type
_entity_poly.pdbx_seq_one_letter_code
_entity_poly.pdbx_strand_id
1 'polypeptide(L)'
;MSLHFFLMGSVRARRDADEIPLGPRQQRAVLAALLLNNGLRLSNDQLIGMVWDDPPPSAVMAVRTYVYKLRKLLPELELAGKDGGYAVRAETADDGTGEPLEGLHSRYFDAQRVRLTQRRLKAVEDRLERELDALELRDHVHANPLREHARALLMHALYLDGRQGEALDQFHEARTLLNEELRIEPGPELREVHRKNLDGTAKHVAAPDRLPPELPDFTGRAREIARLVAALPGSVGITGMRGSGKTALASSRCWNRWPTCTSSNRSCSAATGFLRASCAPSSARAPRPRLEQAVHGGFTSR
;
A
#
# COMPACT_ATOMS: atom_id res chain seq x y z
N MET A 1 6.74 -23.28 19.50
CA MET A 1 5.63 -22.68 20.26
C MET A 1 5.79 -21.17 20.16
N SER A 2 5.10 -20.55 19.21
CA SER A 2 5.02 -19.09 19.12
C SER A 2 3.77 -18.62 19.86
N LEU A 3 3.95 -17.66 20.78
CA LEU A 3 2.85 -17.07 21.53
C LEU A 3 2.57 -15.68 20.94
N HIS A 4 1.35 -15.48 20.42
CA HIS A 4 0.92 -14.22 19.82
C HIS A 4 -0.24 -13.63 20.59
N PHE A 5 -0.21 -12.31 20.80
CA PHE A 5 -1.27 -11.57 21.47
C PHE A 5 -1.98 -10.64 20.49
N PHE A 6 -3.30 -10.59 20.56
CA PHE A 6 -4.13 -9.77 19.67
C PHE A 6 -4.89 -8.74 20.51
N LEU A 7 -4.73 -7.46 20.14
CA LEU A 7 -5.36 -6.32 20.81
C LEU A 7 -6.41 -5.62 19.94
N MET A 8 -6.48 -5.97 18.64
CA MET A 8 -7.55 -5.54 17.75
C MET A 8 -8.74 -6.48 17.94
N GLY A 9 -9.89 -5.93 18.31
CA GLY A 9 -11.03 -6.69 18.84
C GLY A 9 -10.87 -6.99 20.33
N SER A 10 -11.57 -8.03 20.78
CA SER A 10 -11.39 -8.53 22.14
C SER A 10 -9.96 -9.05 22.35
N VAL A 11 -9.40 -8.82 23.54
CA VAL A 11 -8.03 -9.22 23.86
C VAL A 11 -7.91 -10.74 23.85
N ARG A 12 -7.09 -11.27 22.94
CA ARG A 12 -6.90 -12.70 22.70
C ARG A 12 -5.43 -13.07 22.77
N ALA A 13 -5.17 -14.35 23.05
CA ALA A 13 -3.83 -14.93 22.94
C ALA A 13 -3.94 -16.25 22.18
N ARG A 14 -2.98 -16.52 21.30
CA ARG A 14 -2.88 -17.76 20.55
C ARG A 14 -1.51 -18.38 20.78
N ARG A 15 -1.49 -19.68 21.12
CA ARG A 15 -0.27 -20.49 21.12
C ARG A 15 -0.30 -21.33 19.85
N ASP A 16 0.66 -21.06 18.97
CA ASP A 16 0.69 -21.60 17.61
C ASP A 16 -0.63 -21.30 16.87
N ALA A 17 -1.50 -22.30 16.67
CA ALA A 17 -2.82 -22.13 16.04
C ALA A 17 -3.97 -22.01 17.06
N ASP A 18 -3.77 -22.41 18.31
CA ASP A 18 -4.85 -22.61 19.29
C ASP A 18 -5.08 -21.35 20.13
N GLU A 19 -6.34 -20.94 20.24
CA GLU A 19 -6.74 -19.81 21.07
C GLU A 19 -6.75 -20.20 22.56
N ILE A 20 -6.11 -19.37 23.39
CA ILE A 20 -6.04 -19.57 24.83
C ILE A 20 -7.19 -18.80 25.50
N PRO A 21 -8.03 -19.47 26.33
CA PRO A 21 -9.09 -18.80 27.06
C PRO A 21 -8.49 -17.95 28.19
N LEU A 22 -8.26 -16.66 27.91
CA LEU A 22 -7.67 -15.69 28.85
C LEU A 22 -8.56 -15.36 30.06
N GLY A 23 -9.73 -15.98 30.16
CA GLY A 23 -10.63 -15.83 31.30
C GLY A 23 -11.44 -14.54 31.28
N PRO A 24 -11.91 -14.08 32.45
CA PRO A 24 -12.83 -12.95 32.57
C PRO A 24 -12.28 -11.63 32.05
N ARG A 25 -13.18 -10.68 31.75
CA ARG A 25 -12.88 -9.36 31.20
C ARG A 25 -11.80 -8.59 31.97
N GLN A 26 -11.86 -8.55 33.30
CA GLN A 26 -10.86 -7.86 34.13
C GLN A 26 -9.48 -8.54 34.09
N GLN A 27 -9.43 -9.87 33.96
CA GLN A 27 -8.15 -10.58 33.78
C GLN A 27 -7.51 -10.22 32.44
N ARG A 28 -8.32 -10.15 31.37
CA ARG A 28 -7.88 -9.67 30.05
C ARG A 28 -7.44 -8.21 30.09
N ALA A 29 -8.12 -7.37 30.87
CA ALA A 29 -7.74 -5.96 31.06
C ALA A 29 -6.35 -5.82 31.69
N VAL A 30 -6.05 -6.58 32.75
CA VAL A 30 -4.70 -6.59 33.36
C VAL A 30 -3.64 -7.01 32.33
N LEU A 31 -3.90 -8.06 31.55
CA LEU A 31 -2.98 -8.47 30.49
C LEU A 31 -2.80 -7.37 29.44
N ALA A 32 -3.88 -6.74 28.99
CA ALA A 32 -3.84 -5.66 28.01
C ALA A 32 -3.02 -4.46 28.50
N ALA A 33 -3.21 -4.04 29.75
CA ALA A 33 -2.43 -2.97 30.36
C ALA A 33 -0.93 -3.31 30.36
N LEU A 34 -0.57 -4.55 30.69
CA LEU A 34 0.83 -5.00 30.65
C LEU A 34 1.40 -4.99 29.21
N LEU A 35 0.65 -5.51 28.23
CA LEU A 35 1.08 -5.56 26.83
C LEU A 35 1.22 -4.16 26.20
N LEU A 36 0.31 -3.23 26.51
CA LEU A 36 0.38 -1.84 26.02
C LEU A 36 1.57 -1.07 26.59
N ASN A 37 2.04 -1.47 27.77
CA ASN A 37 3.23 -0.94 28.43
C ASN A 37 4.40 -1.93 28.31
N ASN A 38 4.56 -2.55 27.13
CA ASN A 38 5.55 -3.59 26.86
C ASN A 38 6.96 -3.21 27.37
N GLY A 39 7.54 -4.06 28.22
CA GLY A 39 8.85 -3.86 28.83
C GLY A 39 8.91 -2.84 29.98
N LEU A 40 7.83 -2.12 30.28
CA LEU A 40 7.73 -1.23 31.44
C LEU A 40 7.20 -2.00 32.66
N ARG A 41 7.79 -1.71 33.83
CA ARG A 41 7.34 -2.28 35.10
C ARG A 41 6.21 -1.44 35.68
N LEU A 42 5.07 -2.07 35.95
CA LEU A 42 3.88 -1.45 36.52
C LEU A 42 3.63 -1.94 37.95
N SER A 43 3.46 -1.03 38.91
CA SER A 43 3.05 -1.36 40.27
C SER A 43 1.60 -1.84 40.33
N ASN A 44 1.16 -2.39 41.47
CA ASN A 44 -0.25 -2.71 41.67
C ASN A 44 -1.13 -1.46 41.50
N ASP A 45 -0.76 -0.33 42.08
CA ASP A 45 -1.55 0.91 42.01
C ASP A 45 -1.67 1.45 40.58
N GLN A 46 -0.59 1.34 39.79
CA GLN A 46 -0.62 1.71 38.37
C GLN A 46 -1.56 0.80 37.57
N LEU A 47 -1.48 -0.51 37.77
CA LEU A 47 -2.40 -1.45 37.11
C LEU A 47 -3.85 -1.20 37.55
N ILE A 48 -4.07 -0.88 38.83
CA ILE A 48 -5.40 -0.59 39.35
C ILE A 48 -5.97 0.65 38.67
N GLY A 49 -5.22 1.74 38.63
CA GLY A 49 -5.66 2.99 37.97
C GLY A 49 -5.83 2.87 36.45
N MET A 50 -5.24 1.87 35.80
CA MET A 50 -5.47 1.59 34.38
C MET A 50 -6.71 0.72 34.15
N VAL A 51 -6.99 -0.23 35.04
CA VAL A 51 -8.04 -1.25 34.84
C VAL A 51 -9.39 -0.85 35.42
N TRP A 52 -9.41 -0.05 36.48
CA TRP A 52 -10.63 0.42 37.13
C TRP A 52 -10.62 1.93 37.24
N ASP A 53 -11.73 2.57 36.84
CA ASP A 53 -11.97 3.99 37.15
C ASP A 53 -12.42 4.17 38.63
N ASP A 54 -13.21 3.20 39.13
CA ASP A 54 -13.62 3.10 40.54
C ASP A 54 -13.18 1.71 41.08
N PRO A 55 -12.02 1.63 41.75
CA PRO A 55 -11.44 0.36 42.15
C PRO A 55 -12.13 -0.21 43.42
N PRO A 56 -12.43 -1.51 43.47
CA PRO A 56 -12.93 -2.13 44.69
C PRO A 56 -11.86 -2.13 45.80
N PRO A 57 -12.24 -2.21 47.09
CA PRO A 57 -11.29 -2.29 48.19
C PRO A 57 -10.29 -3.46 48.08
N SER A 58 -10.69 -4.54 47.37
CA SER A 58 -9.89 -5.73 47.13
C SER A 58 -9.08 -5.71 45.83
N ALA A 59 -8.96 -4.56 45.15
CA ALA A 59 -8.33 -4.45 43.83
C ALA A 59 -6.90 -5.01 43.77
N VAL A 60 -6.08 -4.76 44.80
CA VAL A 60 -4.71 -5.31 44.90
C VAL A 60 -4.73 -6.85 44.89
N MET A 61 -5.66 -7.46 45.64
CA MET A 61 -5.80 -8.92 45.67
C MET A 61 -6.32 -9.47 44.33
N ALA A 62 -7.24 -8.75 43.68
CA ALA A 62 -7.73 -9.10 42.36
C ALA A 62 -6.60 -9.11 41.32
N VAL A 63 -5.76 -8.06 41.28
CA VAL A 63 -4.59 -7.99 40.39
C VAL A 63 -3.65 -9.17 40.62
N ARG A 64 -3.27 -9.45 41.88
CA ARG A 64 -2.41 -10.61 42.22
C ARG A 64 -3.01 -11.93 41.74
N THR A 65 -4.32 -12.11 41.92
CA THR A 65 -5.05 -13.31 41.48
C THR A 65 -5.06 -13.44 39.96
N TYR A 66 -5.33 -12.35 39.24
CA TYR A 66 -5.32 -12.34 37.78
C TYR A 66 -3.93 -12.62 37.23
N VAL A 67 -2.88 -12.01 37.79
CA VAL A 67 -1.49 -12.29 37.38
C VAL A 67 -1.12 -13.75 37.64
N TYR A 68 -1.51 -14.31 38.79
CA TYR A 68 -1.28 -15.73 39.07
C TYR A 68 -1.96 -16.63 38.03
N LYS A 69 -3.23 -16.36 37.69
CA LYS A 69 -3.96 -17.11 36.65
C LYS A 69 -3.31 -16.96 35.28
N LEU A 70 -2.87 -15.75 34.91
CA LEU A 70 -2.18 -15.49 33.66
C LEU A 70 -0.85 -16.25 33.58
N ARG A 71 -0.03 -16.26 34.65
CA ARG A 71 1.20 -17.07 34.71
C ARG A 71 0.93 -18.56 34.50
N LYS A 72 -0.16 -19.07 35.06
CA LYS A 72 -0.54 -20.48 34.90
C LYS A 72 -1.01 -20.81 33.48
N LEU A 73 -1.73 -19.90 32.83
CA LEU A 73 -2.24 -20.07 31.47
C LEU A 73 -1.16 -19.85 30.40
N LEU A 74 -0.23 -18.94 30.67
CA LEU A 74 0.81 -18.45 29.77
C LEU A 74 2.20 -18.63 30.41
N PRO A 75 2.66 -19.89 30.64
CA PRO A 75 3.97 -20.15 31.25
C PRO A 75 5.14 -19.62 30.42
N GLU A 76 4.94 -19.46 29.11
CA GLU A 76 5.95 -18.92 28.18
C GLU A 76 6.07 -17.40 28.24
N LEU A 77 5.08 -16.71 28.82
CA LEU A 77 5.11 -15.27 28.98
C LEU A 77 5.92 -14.91 30.23
N GLU A 78 7.07 -14.25 30.04
CA GLU A 78 7.91 -13.75 31.13
C GLU A 78 7.23 -12.63 31.93
N LEU A 79 6.34 -13.02 32.83
CA LEU A 79 5.62 -12.15 33.77
C LEU A 79 6.49 -11.87 35.01
N ALA A 80 7.47 -10.99 34.84
CA ALA A 80 8.47 -10.66 35.87
C ALA A 80 7.84 -9.89 37.04
N GLY A 81 7.59 -10.59 38.16
CA GLY A 81 7.17 -9.99 39.42
C GLY A 81 8.31 -9.99 40.42
N LYS A 82 9.11 -8.92 40.45
CA LYS A 82 10.09 -8.66 41.51
C LYS A 82 9.89 -7.21 41.98
N ASP A 83 10.06 -6.96 43.26
CA ASP A 83 10.02 -5.62 43.86
C ASP A 83 8.72 -4.83 43.63
N GLY A 84 7.57 -5.48 43.80
CA GLY A 84 6.28 -4.80 43.91
C GLY A 84 5.55 -4.42 42.61
N GLY A 85 6.07 -4.82 41.45
CA GLY A 85 5.43 -4.58 40.15
C GLY A 85 5.59 -5.72 39.13
N TYR A 86 4.83 -5.62 38.05
CA TYR A 86 4.76 -6.60 36.97
C TYR A 86 5.19 -5.97 35.65
N ALA A 87 5.91 -6.74 34.84
CA ALA A 87 6.26 -6.37 33.47
C ALA A 87 6.06 -7.60 32.58
N VAL A 88 5.80 -7.35 31.31
CA VAL A 88 5.82 -8.37 30.25
C VAL A 88 6.65 -7.86 29.09
N ARG A 89 7.27 -8.79 28.36
CA ARG A 89 7.82 -8.53 27.04
C ARG A 89 7.22 -9.53 26.06
N ALA A 90 6.40 -9.03 25.15
CA ALA A 90 5.79 -9.85 24.12
C ALA A 90 5.53 -9.05 22.85
N GLU A 91 5.47 -9.75 21.73
CA GLU A 91 5.03 -9.18 20.47
C GLU A 91 3.50 -9.26 20.37
N THR A 92 2.90 -8.18 19.89
CA THR A 92 1.48 -8.11 19.57
C THR A 92 1.29 -8.26 18.08
N ALA A 93 0.38 -9.13 17.68
CA ALA A 93 -0.06 -9.29 16.30
C ALA A 93 -1.35 -8.50 16.06
N ASP A 94 -1.52 -8.07 14.82
CA ASP A 94 -2.75 -7.45 14.32
C ASP A 94 -3.31 -8.36 13.21
N ASP A 95 -4.53 -8.88 13.42
CA ASP A 95 -5.26 -9.68 12.43
C ASP A 95 -6.32 -8.84 11.67
N GLY A 96 -6.37 -7.53 11.92
CA GLY A 96 -7.27 -6.59 11.27
C GLY A 96 -8.72 -6.71 11.73
N THR A 97 -9.01 -7.36 12.85
CA THR A 97 -10.40 -7.62 13.26
C THR A 97 -10.87 -6.72 14.41
N GLY A 98 -12.13 -6.28 14.35
CA GLY A 98 -12.84 -5.63 15.44
C GLY A 98 -12.33 -4.25 15.86
N GLU A 99 -13.03 -3.68 16.86
CA GLU A 99 -12.63 -2.46 17.55
C GLU A 99 -11.48 -2.76 18.53
N PRO A 100 -10.42 -1.94 18.60
CA PRO A 100 -9.33 -2.21 19.53
C PRO A 100 -9.80 -2.29 21.00
N LEU A 101 -9.31 -3.30 21.72
CA LEU A 101 -9.61 -3.52 23.14
C LEU A 101 -11.12 -3.63 23.42
N GLU A 102 -11.83 -4.34 22.56
CA GLU A 102 -13.28 -4.49 22.63
C GLU A 102 -13.72 -5.07 23.99
N GLY A 103 -14.75 -4.46 24.56
CA GLY A 103 -15.29 -4.83 25.86
C GLY A 103 -14.42 -4.45 27.07
N LEU A 104 -13.24 -3.86 26.89
CA LEU A 104 -12.49 -3.29 28.00
C LEU A 104 -12.94 -1.85 28.25
N HIS A 105 -13.22 -1.51 29.51
CA HIS A 105 -13.70 -0.19 29.88
C HIS A 105 -12.85 0.35 31.02
N SER A 106 -12.29 1.52 30.78
CA SER A 106 -11.70 2.46 31.74
C SER A 106 -11.27 3.68 30.92
N ARG A 107 -11.09 4.83 31.56
CA ARG A 107 -10.55 6.02 30.88
C ARG A 107 -9.20 5.76 30.20
N TYR A 108 -8.38 4.88 30.78
CA TYR A 108 -7.13 4.46 30.19
C TYR A 108 -7.34 3.68 28.88
N PHE A 109 -8.21 2.66 28.87
CA PHE A 109 -8.45 1.86 27.67
C PHE A 109 -9.15 2.64 26.57
N ASP A 110 -10.01 3.60 26.92
CA ASP A 110 -10.65 4.48 25.94
C ASP A 110 -9.62 5.34 25.20
N ALA A 111 -8.65 5.92 25.93
CA ALA A 111 -7.54 6.64 25.30
C ALA A 111 -6.66 5.72 24.44
N GLN A 112 -6.36 4.50 24.90
CA GLN A 112 -5.57 3.55 24.13
C GLN A 112 -6.30 3.06 22.88
N ARG A 113 -7.62 2.92 22.93
CA ARG A 113 -8.44 2.55 21.77
C ARG A 113 -8.31 3.57 20.66
N VAL A 114 -8.46 4.86 20.96
CA VAL A 114 -8.26 5.93 19.98
C VAL A 114 -6.85 5.85 19.36
N ARG A 115 -5.83 5.66 20.20
CA ARG A 115 -4.44 5.55 19.74
C ARG A 115 -4.20 4.34 18.84
N LEU A 116 -4.73 3.18 19.19
CA LEU A 116 -4.60 1.95 18.40
C LEU A 116 -5.36 2.07 17.08
N THR A 117 -6.56 2.65 17.09
CA THR A 117 -7.32 2.92 15.86
C THR A 117 -6.54 3.82 14.91
N GLN A 118 -5.95 4.91 15.41
CA GLN A 118 -5.14 5.81 14.59
C GLN A 118 -3.88 5.11 14.04
N ARG A 119 -3.21 4.29 14.85
CA ARG A 119 -2.06 3.48 14.40
C ARG A 119 -2.44 2.49 13.30
N ARG A 120 -3.58 1.82 13.46
CA ARG A 120 -4.10 0.88 12.45
C ARG A 120 -4.43 1.59 11.15
N LEU A 121 -5.14 2.73 11.21
CA LEU A 121 -5.43 3.54 10.03
C LEU A 121 -4.15 3.96 9.32
N LYS A 122 -3.15 4.46 10.06
CA LYS A 122 -1.87 4.85 9.47
C LYS A 122 -1.13 3.66 8.84
N ALA A 123 -1.11 2.50 9.49
CA ALA A 123 -0.47 1.31 8.95
C ALA A 123 -1.15 0.81 7.66
N VAL A 124 -2.48 0.93 7.58
CA VAL A 124 -3.25 0.64 6.36
C VAL A 124 -2.91 1.65 5.27
N GLU A 125 -2.93 2.95 5.56
CA GLU A 125 -2.56 4.01 4.61
C GLU A 125 -1.12 3.82 4.10
N ASP A 126 -0.15 3.50 4.96
CA ASP A 126 1.25 3.24 4.59
C ASP A 126 1.41 2.00 3.68
N ARG A 127 0.52 1.01 3.79
CA ARG A 127 0.47 -0.14 2.86
C ARG A 127 -0.12 0.30 1.52
N LEU A 128 -1.25 0.97 1.55
CA LEU A 128 -1.95 1.44 0.35
C LEU A 128 -1.11 2.45 -0.45
N GLU A 129 -0.30 3.28 0.20
CA GLU A 129 0.63 4.18 -0.49
C GLU A 129 1.71 3.43 -1.28
N ARG A 130 2.14 2.26 -0.79
CA ARG A 130 3.16 1.44 -1.47
C ARG A 130 2.58 0.62 -2.62
N GLU A 131 1.35 0.15 -2.47
CA GLU A 131 0.69 -0.73 -3.45
C GLU A 131 -0.10 0.06 -4.50
N LEU A 132 -0.69 1.19 -4.10
CA LEU A 132 -1.56 2.06 -4.90
C LEU A 132 -2.69 1.31 -5.62
N ASP A 133 -3.25 0.28 -4.98
CA ASP A 133 -4.41 -0.45 -5.49
C ASP A 133 -5.67 0.43 -5.42
N ALA A 134 -6.21 0.81 -6.58
CA ALA A 134 -7.35 1.71 -6.67
C ALA A 134 -8.64 1.13 -6.08
N LEU A 135 -8.81 -0.21 -6.05
CA LEU A 135 -9.99 -0.85 -5.48
C LEU A 135 -9.93 -0.82 -3.95
N GLU A 136 -8.80 -1.23 -3.37
CA GLU A 136 -8.62 -1.16 -1.91
C GLU A 136 -8.69 0.28 -1.38
N LEU A 137 -8.10 1.23 -2.11
CA LEU A 137 -8.17 2.66 -1.78
C LEU A 137 -9.61 3.18 -1.82
N ARG A 138 -10.42 2.74 -2.79
CA ARG A 138 -11.84 3.11 -2.88
C ARG A 138 -12.62 2.60 -1.66
N ASP A 139 -12.44 1.34 -1.29
CA ASP A 139 -13.06 0.76 -0.09
C ASP A 139 -12.64 1.51 1.18
N HIS A 140 -11.35 1.85 1.30
CA HIS A 140 -10.84 2.60 2.44
C HIS A 140 -11.40 4.03 2.53
N VAL A 141 -11.52 4.73 1.41
CA VAL A 141 -12.13 6.07 1.33
C VAL A 141 -13.64 6.02 1.65
N HIS A 142 -14.36 4.99 1.18
CA HIS A 142 -15.77 4.80 1.54
C HIS A 142 -15.94 4.59 3.04
N ALA A 143 -15.07 3.81 3.67
CA ALA A 143 -15.11 3.59 5.12
C ALA A 143 -14.66 4.84 5.91
N ASN A 144 -13.81 5.70 5.34
CA ASN A 144 -13.25 6.87 6.01
C ASN A 144 -13.33 8.15 5.16
N PRO A 145 -14.54 8.68 4.89
CA PRO A 145 -14.73 9.74 3.89
C PRO A 145 -14.03 11.06 4.19
N LEU A 146 -13.71 11.35 5.46
CA LEU A 146 -13.07 12.61 5.87
C LEU A 146 -11.53 12.54 5.86
N ARG A 147 -10.93 11.40 5.51
CA ARG A 147 -9.46 11.25 5.49
C ARG A 147 -8.88 11.72 4.15
N GLU A 148 -8.33 12.94 4.16
CA GLU A 148 -7.79 13.58 2.95
C GLU A 148 -6.60 12.82 2.34
N HIS A 149 -5.72 12.25 3.16
CA HIS A 149 -4.56 11.48 2.69
C HIS A 149 -4.99 10.26 1.85
N ALA A 150 -5.94 9.46 2.36
CA ALA A 150 -6.52 8.33 1.63
C ALA A 150 -7.13 8.75 0.28
N ARG A 151 -7.85 9.88 0.25
CA ARG A 151 -8.41 10.43 -0.99
C ARG A 151 -7.35 10.89 -1.96
N ALA A 152 -6.27 11.50 -1.47
CA ALA A 152 -5.14 11.91 -2.29
C ALA A 152 -4.45 10.68 -2.93
N LEU A 153 -4.28 9.60 -2.17
CA LEU A 153 -3.76 8.33 -2.69
C LEU A 153 -4.68 7.71 -3.75
N LEU A 154 -6.00 7.68 -3.53
CA LEU A 154 -6.98 7.21 -4.52
C LEU A 154 -6.94 8.04 -5.80
N MET A 155 -6.93 9.37 -5.68
CA MET A 155 -6.84 10.29 -6.80
C MET A 155 -5.54 10.09 -7.59
N HIS A 156 -4.43 9.82 -6.90
CA HIS A 156 -3.16 9.48 -7.55
C HIS A 156 -3.23 8.12 -8.27
N ALA A 157 -3.74 7.07 -7.63
CA ALA A 157 -3.89 5.74 -8.23
C ALA A 157 -4.77 5.77 -9.51
N LEU A 158 -5.93 6.44 -9.45
CA LEU A 158 -6.81 6.60 -10.61
C LEU A 158 -6.13 7.35 -11.76
N TYR A 159 -5.33 8.37 -11.46
CA TYR A 159 -4.54 9.08 -12.46
C TYR A 159 -3.49 8.18 -13.11
N LEU A 160 -2.77 7.35 -12.32
CA LEU A 160 -1.80 6.40 -12.84
C LEU A 160 -2.44 5.38 -13.79
N ASP A 161 -3.67 4.95 -13.49
CA ASP A 161 -4.49 4.05 -14.32
C ASP A 161 -5.04 4.71 -15.59
N GLY A 162 -4.76 5.99 -15.84
CA GLY A 162 -5.28 6.75 -16.98
C GLY A 162 -6.73 7.20 -16.83
N ARG A 163 -7.33 7.05 -15.63
CA ARG A 163 -8.71 7.42 -15.31
C ARG A 163 -8.76 8.85 -14.75
N GLN A 164 -8.22 9.81 -15.50
CA GLN A 164 -8.08 11.20 -15.05
C GLN A 164 -9.41 11.86 -14.68
N GLY A 165 -10.50 11.57 -15.41
CA GLY A 165 -11.83 12.11 -15.08
C GLY A 165 -12.27 11.73 -13.67
N GLU A 166 -12.23 10.43 -13.36
CA GLU A 166 -12.56 9.94 -12.01
C GLU A 166 -11.61 10.49 -10.93
N ALA A 167 -10.33 10.68 -11.26
CA ALA A 167 -9.38 11.31 -10.35
C ALA A 167 -9.78 12.75 -10.01
N LEU A 168 -10.23 13.54 -10.98
CA LEU A 168 -10.71 14.90 -10.76
C LEU A 168 -12.05 14.93 -10.00
N ASP A 169 -12.94 13.99 -10.29
CA ASP A 169 -14.21 13.83 -9.57
C ASP A 169 -13.96 13.60 -8.07
N GLN A 170 -12.96 12.79 -7.71
CA GLN A 170 -12.59 12.57 -6.30
C GLN A 170 -12.22 13.86 -5.56
N PHE A 171 -11.58 14.83 -6.22
CA PHE A 171 -11.29 16.13 -5.61
C PHE A 171 -12.56 16.95 -5.38
N HIS A 172 -13.46 16.96 -6.36
CA HIS A 172 -14.73 17.69 -6.25
C HIS A 172 -15.63 17.09 -5.16
N GLU A 173 -15.77 15.77 -5.11
CA GLU A 173 -16.49 15.05 -4.06
C GLU A 173 -15.92 15.38 -2.67
N ALA A 174 -14.59 15.33 -2.53
CA ALA A 174 -13.91 15.66 -1.28
C ALA A 174 -14.17 17.10 -0.82
N ARG A 175 -14.10 18.06 -1.76
CA ARG A 175 -14.32 19.48 -1.48
C ARG A 175 -15.75 19.75 -1.02
N THR A 176 -16.74 19.18 -1.71
CA THR A 176 -18.15 19.31 -1.34
C THR A 176 -18.36 18.76 0.07
N LEU A 177 -17.89 17.54 0.34
CA LEU A 177 -18.04 16.88 1.64
C LEU A 177 -17.38 17.67 2.79
N LEU A 178 -16.13 18.13 2.62
CA LEU A 178 -15.42 18.88 3.67
C LEU A 178 -16.07 20.23 3.96
N ASN A 179 -16.63 20.88 2.94
CA ASN A 179 -17.35 22.13 3.11
C ASN A 179 -18.69 21.90 3.84
N GLU A 180 -19.44 20.87 3.45
CA GLU A 180 -20.73 20.55 4.06
C GLU A 180 -20.60 20.10 5.52
N GLU A 181 -19.70 19.16 5.80
CA GLU A 181 -19.57 18.52 7.12
C GLU A 181 -18.74 19.34 8.11
N LEU A 182 -17.61 19.91 7.65
CA LEU A 182 -16.63 20.56 8.51
C LEU A 182 -16.51 22.07 8.26
N ARG A 183 -17.13 22.59 7.19
CA ARG A 183 -17.01 24.00 6.76
C ARG A 183 -15.57 24.44 6.54
N ILE A 184 -14.75 23.53 6.02
CA ILE A 184 -13.34 23.78 5.69
C ILE A 184 -13.07 23.53 4.21
N GLU A 185 -12.03 24.17 3.70
CA GLU A 185 -11.50 23.88 2.36
C GLU A 185 -10.49 22.72 2.39
N PRO A 186 -10.28 22.01 1.26
CA PRO A 186 -9.31 20.93 1.17
C PRO A 186 -7.89 21.34 1.62
N GLY A 187 -7.25 20.46 2.36
CA GLY A 187 -5.88 20.57 2.83
C GLY A 187 -4.85 20.67 1.69
N PRO A 188 -3.61 21.05 2.04
CA PRO A 188 -2.55 21.29 1.05
C PRO A 188 -2.15 20.02 0.28
N GLU A 189 -2.21 18.85 0.91
CA GLU A 189 -1.86 17.58 0.28
C GLU A 189 -2.80 17.24 -0.88
N LEU A 190 -4.11 17.26 -0.61
CA LEU A 190 -5.13 16.95 -1.62
C LEU A 190 -5.11 17.97 -2.77
N ARG A 191 -4.93 19.26 -2.46
CA ARG A 191 -4.76 20.32 -3.48
C ARG A 191 -3.52 20.12 -4.34
N GLU A 192 -2.41 19.67 -3.76
CA GLU A 192 -1.16 19.47 -4.50
C GLU A 192 -1.26 18.30 -5.47
N VAL A 193 -1.87 17.18 -5.08
CA VAL A 193 -2.10 16.05 -6.00
C VAL A 193 -3.05 16.47 -7.13
N HIS A 194 -4.11 17.22 -6.82
CA HIS A 194 -5.04 17.72 -7.83
C HIS A 194 -4.33 18.62 -8.86
N ARG A 195 -3.50 19.55 -8.38
CA ARG A 195 -2.69 20.43 -9.22
C ARG A 195 -1.75 19.62 -10.12
N LYS A 196 -1.03 18.65 -9.58
CA LYS A 196 -0.13 17.78 -10.35
C LYS A 196 -0.86 16.99 -11.44
N ASN A 197 -2.06 16.52 -11.15
CA ASN A 197 -2.90 15.77 -12.10
C ASN A 197 -3.44 16.68 -13.21
N LEU A 198 -3.76 17.94 -12.93
CA LEU A 198 -4.13 18.94 -13.94
C LEU A 198 -2.95 19.32 -14.83
N ASP A 199 -1.77 19.53 -14.23
CA ASP A 199 -0.55 19.94 -14.92
C ASP A 199 0.08 18.78 -15.73
N GLY A 200 -0.42 17.55 -15.57
CA GLY A 200 0.16 16.35 -16.19
C GLY A 200 1.54 15.98 -15.63
N THR A 201 1.92 16.54 -14.48
CA THR A 201 3.26 16.38 -13.86
C THR A 201 3.31 15.25 -12.85
N ALA A 202 2.15 14.72 -12.45
CA ALA A 202 2.09 13.44 -11.76
C ALA A 202 2.72 12.38 -12.66
N LYS A 203 3.77 11.72 -12.17
CA LYS A 203 4.50 10.71 -12.94
C LYS A 203 3.55 9.55 -13.22
N HIS A 204 3.07 9.39 -14.45
CA HIS A 204 2.57 8.10 -14.89
C HIS A 204 3.70 7.09 -14.69
N VAL A 205 3.51 6.15 -13.76
CA VAL A 205 4.20 4.88 -13.88
C VAL A 205 3.64 4.30 -15.16
N ALA A 206 4.41 4.42 -16.25
CA ALA A 206 4.10 3.69 -17.47
C ALA A 206 3.81 2.25 -17.05
N ALA A 207 2.63 1.75 -17.41
CA ALA A 207 2.13 0.44 -17.02
C ALA A 207 3.27 -0.60 -17.02
N PRO A 208 3.32 -1.53 -16.05
CA PRO A 208 4.43 -2.46 -15.93
C PRO A 208 4.70 -3.12 -17.28
N ASP A 209 5.88 -2.82 -17.82
CA ASP A 209 6.37 -3.19 -19.15
C ASP A 209 6.73 -4.69 -19.19
N ARG A 210 5.76 -5.54 -18.83
CA ARG A 210 5.92 -7.00 -18.84
C ARG A 210 5.75 -7.48 -20.27
N LEU A 211 6.82 -7.37 -21.05
CA LEU A 211 6.97 -8.21 -22.23
C LEU A 211 6.85 -9.68 -21.79
N PRO A 212 6.16 -10.53 -22.59
CA PRO A 212 6.17 -11.97 -22.39
C PRO A 212 7.60 -12.51 -22.28
N PRO A 213 7.84 -13.56 -21.47
CA PRO A 213 9.16 -14.14 -21.29
C PRO A 213 9.79 -14.58 -22.63
N GLU A 214 11.12 -14.47 -22.71
CA GLU A 214 11.91 -14.72 -23.93
C GLU A 214 11.63 -16.11 -24.51
N LEU A 215 11.46 -16.18 -25.84
CA LEU A 215 11.49 -17.45 -26.56
C LEU A 215 12.96 -17.78 -26.90
N PRO A 216 13.52 -18.91 -26.41
CA PRO A 216 14.93 -19.24 -26.58
C PRO A 216 15.35 -19.49 -28.04
N ASP A 217 14.41 -19.89 -28.90
CA ASP A 217 14.69 -20.31 -30.28
C ASP A 217 14.26 -19.29 -31.34
N PHE A 218 14.57 -18.01 -31.13
CA PHE A 218 14.30 -16.97 -32.13
C PHE A 218 15.50 -16.78 -33.09
N THR A 219 15.48 -17.47 -34.24
CA THR A 219 16.55 -17.38 -35.26
C THR A 219 16.03 -16.80 -36.58
N GLY A 220 16.87 -16.02 -37.30
CA GLY A 220 16.68 -15.77 -38.73
C GLY A 220 16.03 -14.45 -39.18
N ARG A 221 15.93 -13.41 -38.32
CA ARG A 221 15.31 -12.11 -38.68
C ARG A 221 16.17 -10.86 -38.48
N ALA A 222 17.49 -11.02 -38.69
CA ALA A 222 18.45 -9.93 -38.46
C ALA A 222 18.18 -8.69 -39.32
N ARG A 223 17.66 -8.85 -40.55
CA ARG A 223 17.37 -7.74 -41.47
C ARG A 223 16.13 -6.94 -41.04
N GLU A 224 15.09 -7.63 -40.59
CA GLU A 224 13.88 -7.02 -40.06
C GLU A 224 14.17 -6.26 -38.77
N ILE A 225 14.97 -6.85 -37.88
CA ILE A 225 15.44 -6.19 -36.66
C ILE A 225 16.22 -4.91 -37.01
N ALA A 226 17.16 -4.97 -37.97
CA ALA A 226 17.91 -3.79 -38.39
C ALA A 226 17.01 -2.66 -38.93
N ARG A 227 15.95 -3.00 -39.67
CA ARG A 227 14.95 -2.03 -40.15
C ARG A 227 14.13 -1.42 -39.03
N LEU A 228 13.70 -2.24 -38.06
CA LEU A 228 12.96 -1.77 -36.88
C LEU A 228 13.81 -0.79 -36.07
N VAL A 229 15.09 -1.11 -35.87
CA VAL A 229 16.03 -0.25 -35.13
C VAL A 229 16.31 1.04 -35.87
N ALA A 230 16.49 1.01 -37.20
CA ALA A 230 16.75 2.20 -38.00
C ALA A 230 15.56 3.17 -38.07
N ALA A 231 14.34 2.68 -37.84
CA ALA A 231 13.13 3.51 -37.80
C ALA A 231 12.91 4.20 -36.44
N LEU A 232 13.84 4.04 -35.49
CA LEU A 232 13.78 4.69 -34.18
C LEU A 232 14.60 5.98 -34.17
N PRO A 233 14.08 7.05 -33.52
CA PRO A 233 12.81 7.10 -32.78
C PRO A 233 11.57 7.19 -33.69
N GLY A 234 10.53 6.37 -33.44
CA GLY A 234 9.32 6.29 -34.27
C GLY A 234 8.41 5.10 -33.95
N SER A 235 7.16 5.12 -34.44
CA SER A 235 6.22 3.98 -34.31
C SER A 235 6.34 3.02 -35.48
N VAL A 236 6.42 1.71 -35.21
CA VAL A 236 6.58 0.70 -36.25
C VAL A 236 5.54 -0.41 -36.10
N GLY A 237 4.74 -0.63 -37.15
CA GLY A 237 3.80 -1.75 -37.22
C GLY A 237 4.48 -3.03 -37.71
N ILE A 238 4.26 -4.15 -37.00
CA ILE A 238 4.74 -5.47 -37.42
C ILE A 238 3.53 -6.29 -37.89
N THR A 239 3.41 -6.51 -39.20
CA THR A 239 2.28 -7.23 -39.81
C THR A 239 2.71 -8.59 -40.38
N GLY A 240 1.75 -9.52 -40.54
CA GLY A 240 1.99 -10.86 -41.09
C GLY A 240 0.98 -11.91 -40.64
N MET A 241 1.04 -13.13 -41.18
CA MET A 241 0.09 -14.22 -40.85
C MET A 241 0.20 -14.72 -39.39
N ARG A 242 -0.90 -15.18 -38.82
CA ARG A 242 -0.92 -15.81 -37.48
C ARG A 242 0.15 -16.90 -37.38
N GLY A 243 0.90 -16.94 -36.28
CA GLY A 243 1.99 -17.92 -36.08
C GLY A 243 3.34 -17.54 -36.71
N SER A 244 3.44 -16.45 -37.48
CA SER A 244 4.69 -16.05 -38.14
C SER A 244 5.77 -15.45 -37.22
N GLY A 245 5.63 -15.55 -35.89
CA GLY A 245 6.62 -15.06 -34.93
C GLY A 245 6.72 -13.54 -34.74
N LYS A 246 5.68 -12.75 -35.04
CA LYS A 246 5.69 -11.27 -34.88
C LYS A 246 5.85 -10.83 -33.44
N THR A 247 5.15 -11.50 -32.53
CA THR A 247 5.26 -11.29 -31.08
C THR A 247 6.67 -11.66 -30.59
N ALA A 248 7.28 -12.72 -31.14
CA ALA A 248 8.65 -13.09 -30.83
C ALA A 248 9.69 -12.09 -31.37
N LEU A 249 9.45 -11.50 -32.55
CA LEU A 249 10.30 -10.45 -33.14
C LEU A 249 10.27 -9.17 -32.29
N ALA A 250 9.09 -8.79 -31.80
CA ALA A 250 8.87 -7.64 -30.91
C ALA A 250 9.60 -7.77 -29.57
N SER A 251 9.75 -9.00 -29.07
CA SER A 251 10.39 -9.31 -27.78
C SER A 251 11.86 -9.77 -27.88
N SER A 252 12.48 -9.69 -29.06
CA SER A 252 13.80 -10.32 -29.30
C SER A 252 14.99 -9.59 -28.66
N ARG A 253 16.00 -10.34 -28.21
CA ARG A 253 17.17 -9.86 -27.45
C ARG A 253 18.11 -8.94 -28.24
N CYS A 254 18.00 -8.88 -29.57
CA CYS A 254 18.81 -7.98 -30.39
C CYS A 254 18.58 -6.49 -30.09
N TRP A 255 17.46 -6.13 -29.46
CA TRP A 255 17.16 -4.77 -29.00
C TRP A 255 18.05 -4.30 -27.82
N ASN A 256 18.69 -5.23 -27.10
CA ASN A 256 19.55 -4.93 -25.94
C ASN A 256 21.03 -4.68 -26.31
N ARG A 257 21.40 -4.76 -27.60
CA ARG A 257 22.80 -4.55 -28.05
C ARG A 257 23.11 -3.09 -28.44
N TRP A 258 22.17 -2.17 -28.26
CA TRP A 258 22.33 -0.74 -28.59
C TRP A 258 22.53 0.11 -27.33
N PRO A 259 23.61 0.90 -27.21
CA PRO A 259 23.99 1.58 -25.96
C PRO A 259 23.01 2.66 -25.46
N THR A 260 22.09 3.13 -26.30
CA THR A 260 21.16 4.24 -26.01
C THR A 260 19.75 3.80 -25.60
N CYS A 261 19.48 2.50 -25.56
CA CYS A 261 18.17 1.95 -25.25
C CYS A 261 18.17 1.33 -23.85
N THR A 262 18.12 2.17 -22.81
CA THR A 262 17.82 1.68 -21.45
C THR A 262 16.38 1.17 -21.40
N SER A 263 16.13 0.16 -20.57
CA SER A 263 14.87 -0.58 -20.40
C SER A 263 13.65 0.26 -19.98
N SER A 264 13.81 1.58 -19.83
CA SER A 264 12.80 2.50 -19.30
C SER A 264 11.92 3.18 -20.35
N ASN A 265 12.08 2.87 -21.65
CA ASN A 265 11.39 3.60 -22.74
C ASN A 265 10.72 2.69 -23.79
N ARG A 266 10.41 1.44 -23.44
CA ARG A 266 9.63 0.55 -24.31
C ARG A 266 8.20 0.52 -23.76
N SER A 267 7.21 0.50 -24.67
CA SER A 267 5.84 0.15 -24.32
C SER A 267 5.26 -0.70 -25.45
N CYS A 268 4.68 -1.84 -25.11
CA CYS A 268 4.14 -2.80 -26.07
C CYS A 268 2.68 -3.07 -25.74
N SER A 269 1.74 -2.50 -26.52
CA SER A 269 0.31 -2.82 -26.39
C SER A 269 -0.06 -3.91 -27.40
N ALA A 270 -0.46 -5.09 -26.89
CA ALA A 270 -0.74 -6.26 -27.71
C ALA A 270 -2.15 -6.25 -28.37
N ALA A 271 -2.95 -5.19 -28.21
CA ALA A 271 -4.36 -5.21 -28.60
C ALA A 271 -4.63 -5.05 -30.12
N THR A 272 -3.64 -4.65 -30.93
CA THR A 272 -3.91 -4.35 -32.37
C THR A 272 -2.76 -4.66 -33.34
N GLY A 273 -1.71 -5.36 -32.91
CA GLY A 273 -0.54 -5.62 -33.78
C GLY A 273 0.28 -4.36 -34.10
N PHE A 274 0.13 -3.30 -33.32
CA PHE A 274 0.90 -2.06 -33.40
C PHE A 274 1.87 -1.96 -32.21
N LEU A 275 3.18 -1.90 -32.49
CA LEU A 275 4.17 -1.53 -31.49
C LEU A 275 4.46 -0.03 -31.58
N ARG A 276 4.36 0.66 -30.45
CA ARG A 276 4.69 2.08 -30.32
C ARG A 276 5.92 2.20 -29.42
N ALA A 277 7.10 2.32 -29.99
CA ALA A 277 8.33 2.57 -29.24
C ALA A 277 8.67 4.07 -29.28
N SER A 278 8.46 4.77 -28.17
CA SER A 278 8.85 6.18 -28.03
C SER A 278 10.21 6.28 -27.36
N CYS A 279 11.28 6.45 -28.16
CA CYS A 279 12.58 6.90 -27.64
C CYS A 279 12.59 8.44 -27.65
N ALA A 280 12.46 9.06 -26.48
CA ALA A 280 12.80 10.47 -26.33
C ALA A 280 14.32 10.61 -26.17
N PRO A 281 15.01 11.48 -26.93
CA PRO A 281 16.43 11.76 -26.69
C PRO A 281 16.58 12.51 -25.36
N SER A 282 17.48 12.05 -24.48
CA SER A 282 17.84 12.80 -23.28
C SER A 282 18.44 14.14 -23.69
N SER A 283 17.99 15.20 -23.05
CA SER A 283 18.36 16.58 -23.32
C SER A 283 19.88 16.79 -23.37
N ALA A 284 20.44 16.83 -24.58
CA ALA A 284 21.72 17.46 -24.86
C ALA A 284 21.55 18.33 -26.11
N ARG A 285 21.73 19.63 -25.89
CA ARG A 285 21.54 20.76 -26.80
C ARG A 285 22.43 20.66 -28.05
N ALA A 286 21.86 20.65 -29.26
CA ALA A 286 22.54 20.93 -30.54
C ALA A 286 21.52 21.25 -31.67
N PRO A 287 21.89 21.99 -32.73
CA PRO A 287 21.01 22.95 -33.41
C PRO A 287 20.11 22.34 -34.50
N ARG A 288 18.97 22.99 -34.74
CA ARG A 288 18.07 22.69 -35.87
C ARG A 288 18.71 23.11 -37.20
N PRO A 289 18.74 22.27 -38.24
CA PRO A 289 18.77 22.75 -39.62
C PRO A 289 17.35 23.01 -40.15
N ARG A 290 17.24 24.04 -40.98
CA ARG A 290 16.04 24.43 -41.74
C ARG A 290 15.97 23.66 -43.07
N LEU A 291 14.72 23.36 -43.47
CA LEU A 291 14.16 23.28 -44.83
C LEU A 291 14.79 22.30 -45.84
N GLU A 292 13.97 21.39 -46.40
CA GLU A 292 13.62 21.39 -47.84
C GLU A 292 12.56 20.31 -48.21
N GLN A 293 11.94 20.53 -49.37
CA GLN A 293 10.67 20.01 -49.86
C GLN A 293 10.72 18.61 -50.51
N ALA A 294 9.52 18.00 -50.58
CA ALA A 294 8.97 17.13 -51.63
C ALA A 294 9.63 15.76 -51.94
N VAL A 295 8.79 14.72 -52.04
CA VAL A 295 8.43 14.06 -53.31
C VAL A 295 7.33 13.00 -53.05
N HIS A 296 6.24 13.11 -53.83
CA HIS A 296 5.24 12.08 -54.03
C HIS A 296 5.81 10.87 -54.78
N GLY A 297 5.36 9.66 -54.44
CA GLY A 297 5.60 8.50 -55.28
C GLY A 297 4.91 7.25 -54.76
N GLY A 298 3.61 7.12 -55.05
CA GLY A 298 3.01 5.78 -55.12
C GLY A 298 3.45 5.10 -56.40
N PHE A 299 3.59 3.77 -56.40
CA PHE A 299 3.14 2.90 -57.49
C PHE A 299 3.17 1.42 -57.06
N THR A 300 2.24 0.69 -57.66
CA THR A 300 1.83 -0.70 -57.49
C THR A 300 2.65 -1.70 -58.33
N SER A 301 2.32 -2.98 -58.12
CA SER A 301 2.48 -4.18 -58.99
C SER A 301 3.38 -5.26 -58.36
N ARG A 302 3.02 -6.54 -58.33
CA ARG A 302 1.94 -7.31 -58.96
C ARG A 302 1.26 -8.23 -57.94
#